data_AF-A0A5B0REQ6-F1
#
_entry.id   AF-A0A5B0REQ6-F1
#
_cell.length_a   1.000
_cell.length_b   1.000
_cell.length_c   1.000
_cell.angle_alpha   90.00
_cell.angle_beta   90.00
_cell.angle_gamma   90.00
#
_symmetry.space_group_name_H-M   'P 1'
#
loop_
_entity.id
_entity.type
_entity.pdbx_description
1 polymer ?
#
loop_
_entity_poly.entity_id
_entity_poly.type
_entity_poly.pdbx_seq_one_letter_code
_entity_poly.pdbx_strand_id
1 'polypeptide(L)'
;MSSTIDSIDIHCPFDAHLHLRQPGQLLELVVTQITTGGIQSAHVMPNTVPPITRLEIAVSYRQDIRQAKSSGVTGVKTLVESSPTRPNVSNHARFIIRISKR
;
A
#
# COMPACT_ATOMS: atom_id res chain seq x y z
N MET A 1 -20.66 -22.43 -31.33
CA MET A 1 -19.26 -22.57 -30.87
C MET A 1 -19.00 -21.44 -29.89
N SER A 2 -19.14 -21.71 -28.60
CA SER A 2 -18.85 -20.71 -27.55
C SER A 2 -17.34 -20.64 -27.41
N SER A 3 -16.72 -19.56 -27.87
CA SER A 3 -15.30 -19.31 -27.68
C SER A 3 -15.02 -19.15 -26.19
N THR A 4 -14.33 -20.13 -25.60
CA THR A 4 -13.85 -20.06 -24.22
C THR A 4 -12.60 -19.17 -24.16
N ILE A 5 -12.61 -18.20 -23.25
CA ILE A 5 -11.44 -17.36 -22.98
C ILE A 5 -10.67 -18.02 -21.83
N ASP A 6 -9.42 -18.42 -22.10
CA ASP A 6 -8.59 -19.16 -21.15
C ASP A 6 -7.67 -18.24 -20.31
N SER A 7 -7.39 -17.02 -20.78
CA SER A 7 -6.51 -16.08 -20.09
C SER A 7 -6.90 -14.61 -20.33
N ILE A 8 -6.55 -13.76 -19.36
CA ILE A 8 -6.69 -12.29 -19.43
C ILE A 8 -5.41 -11.68 -18.86
N ASP A 9 -4.79 -10.79 -19.63
CA ASP A 9 -3.63 -10.01 -19.17
C ASP A 9 -4.08 -8.68 -18.57
N ILE A 10 -3.67 -8.44 -17.32
CA ILE A 10 -3.93 -7.18 -16.61
C ILE A 10 -2.59 -6.49 -16.36
N HIS A 11 -2.37 -5.38 -17.05
CA HIS A 11 -1.17 -4.58 -16.86
C HIS A 11 -1.28 -3.70 -15.62
N CYS A 12 -0.25 -3.74 -14.76
CA CYS A 12 -0.08 -2.85 -13.62
C CYS A 12 -1.31 -2.74 -12.70
N PRO A 13 -1.86 -3.86 -12.18
CA PRO A 13 -3.04 -3.83 -11.32
C PRO A 13 -2.81 -2.95 -10.10
N PHE A 14 -3.80 -2.09 -9.84
CA PHE A 14 -3.79 -1.10 -8.77
C PHE A 14 -4.96 -1.32 -7.81
N ASP A 15 -4.65 -1.45 -6.52
CA ASP A 15 -5.63 -1.47 -5.45
C ASP A 15 -5.80 -0.07 -4.86
N ALA A 16 -6.96 0.54 -5.04
CA ALA A 16 -7.20 1.91 -4.59
C ALA A 16 -7.51 2.02 -3.08
N HIS A 17 -7.70 0.90 -2.37
CA HIS A 17 -8.17 0.90 -0.98
C HIS A 17 -7.64 -0.31 -0.21
N LEU A 18 -6.43 -0.15 0.32
CA LEU A 18 -5.74 -1.19 1.07
C LEU A 18 -5.59 -0.84 2.56
N HIS A 19 -5.74 -1.85 3.42
CA HIS A 19 -5.45 -1.73 4.85
C HIS A 19 -4.29 -2.64 5.26
N LEU A 20 -3.14 -2.05 5.53
CA LEU A 20 -1.93 -2.78 5.94
C LEU A 20 -1.83 -3.08 7.45
N ARG A 21 -2.72 -2.49 8.25
CA ARG A 21 -2.78 -2.68 9.71
C ARG A 21 -1.51 -2.17 10.42
N GLN A 22 -1.37 -2.49 11.71
CA GLN A 22 -0.28 -1.98 12.55
C GLN A 22 1.04 -2.72 12.28
N PRO A 23 2.19 -2.08 12.54
CA PRO A 23 3.49 -2.74 12.50
C PRO A 23 3.51 -4.01 13.35
N GLY A 24 4.11 -5.08 12.81
CA GLY A 24 4.19 -6.40 13.44
C GLY A 24 3.90 -7.53 12.45
N GLN A 25 3.64 -8.72 12.99
CA GLN A 25 3.42 -9.94 12.19
C GLN A 25 2.29 -9.82 11.16
N LEU A 26 1.22 -9.07 11.49
CA LEU A 26 0.10 -8.88 10.58
C LEU A 26 0.48 -8.02 9.37
N LEU A 27 1.31 -7.00 9.56
CA LEU A 27 1.82 -6.18 8.47
C LEU A 27 2.66 -7.04 7.51
N GLU A 28 3.58 -7.84 8.04
CA GLU A 28 4.45 -8.74 7.26
C GLU A 28 3.64 -9.74 6.44
N LEU A 29 2.63 -10.36 7.06
CA LEU A 29 1.74 -11.31 6.40
C LEU A 29 0.96 -10.65 5.26
N VAL A 30 0.38 -9.47 5.51
CA VAL A 30 -0.42 -8.75 4.50
C VAL A 30 0.48 -8.26 3.36
N VAL A 31 1.66 -7.69 3.66
CA VAL A 31 2.64 -7.25 2.65
C VAL A 31 3.07 -8.43 1.77
N THR A 32 3.28 -9.61 2.35
CA THR A 32 3.60 -10.83 1.61
C THR A 32 2.45 -11.24 0.71
N GLN A 33 1.22 -11.27 1.22
CA GLN A 33 0.01 -11.64 0.46
C GLN A 33 -0.23 -10.74 -0.76
N ILE A 34 -0.10 -9.43 -0.61
CA ILE A 34 -0.28 -8.47 -1.73
C ILE A 34 0.80 -8.68 -2.78
N THR A 35 2.04 -8.90 -2.33
CA THR A 35 3.17 -9.17 -3.21
C THR A 35 2.93 -10.45 -4.01
N THR A 36 2.52 -11.54 -3.38
CA THR A 36 2.25 -12.81 -4.07
C THR A 36 0.97 -12.76 -4.90
N GLY A 37 0.00 -11.94 -4.51
CA GLY A 37 -1.32 -11.80 -5.14
C GLY A 37 -1.36 -11.03 -6.46
N GLY A 38 -0.21 -10.57 -6.96
CA GLY A 38 -0.11 -9.98 -8.30
C GLY A 38 -0.42 -8.48 -8.40
N ILE A 39 -0.73 -7.81 -7.29
CA ILE A 39 -0.92 -6.36 -7.25
C ILE A 39 0.42 -5.63 -7.38
N GLN A 40 0.50 -4.64 -8.27
CA GLN A 40 1.72 -3.85 -8.50
C GLN A 40 1.70 -2.53 -7.73
N SER A 41 0.53 -1.99 -7.42
CA SER A 41 0.45 -0.75 -6.65
C SER A 41 -0.79 -0.72 -5.80
N ALA A 42 -0.70 -0.09 -4.63
CA ALA A 42 -1.81 0.01 -3.72
C ALA A 42 -1.84 1.38 -3.03
N HIS A 43 -3.03 1.89 -2.76
CA HIS A 43 -3.26 3.07 -1.95
C HIS A 43 -3.70 2.64 -0.55
N VAL A 44 -2.87 2.97 0.44
CA VAL A 44 -3.04 2.50 1.82
C VAL A 44 -3.78 3.52 2.65
N MET A 45 -4.77 3.04 3.38
CA MET A 45 -5.59 3.84 4.25
C MET A 45 -4.89 4.15 5.57
N PRO A 46 -5.01 5.40 6.08
CA PRO A 46 -4.29 5.87 7.27
C PRO A 46 -4.96 5.51 8.60
N ASN A 47 -5.94 4.59 8.62
CA ASN A 47 -6.77 4.27 9.78
C ASN A 47 -6.10 3.28 10.76
N THR A 48 -4.82 3.46 11.03
CA THR A 48 -4.12 2.72 12.09
C THR A 48 -4.52 3.21 13.47
N VAL A 49 -4.06 2.52 14.52
CA VAL A 49 -4.21 2.98 15.91
C VAL A 49 -2.81 3.22 16.46
N PRO A 50 -2.38 4.48 16.70
CA PRO A 50 -3.09 5.75 16.42
C PRO A 50 -3.22 6.06 14.91
N PRO A 51 -4.19 6.91 14.48
CA PRO A 51 -4.39 7.22 13.07
C PRO A 51 -3.25 8.06 12.50
N ILE A 52 -2.91 7.84 11.23
CA ILE A 52 -1.81 8.52 10.58
C ILE A 52 -2.26 9.90 10.08
N THR A 53 -2.05 10.92 10.92
CA THR A 53 -2.44 12.31 10.64
C THR A 53 -1.25 13.26 10.49
N ARG A 54 -0.05 12.83 10.88
CA ARG A 54 1.20 13.61 10.81
C ARG A 54 2.19 13.00 9.83
N LEU A 55 2.98 13.87 9.17
CA LEU A 55 4.03 13.46 8.24
C LEU A 55 5.12 12.60 8.89
N GLU A 56 5.45 12.83 10.16
CA GLU A 56 6.47 12.06 10.87
C GLU A 56 6.04 10.58 11.02
N ILE A 57 4.80 10.36 11.46
CA ILE A 57 4.19 9.03 11.58
C ILE A 57 4.11 8.37 10.20
N ALA A 58 3.78 9.15 9.18
CA ALA A 58 3.73 8.73 7.79
C ALA A 58 5.08 8.17 7.29
N VAL A 59 6.18 8.87 7.60
CA VAL A 59 7.53 8.48 7.21
C VAL A 59 8.00 7.24 7.98
N SER A 60 7.70 7.17 9.28
CA SER A 60 8.00 5.99 10.11
C SER A 60 7.25 4.76 9.60
N TYR A 61 5.95 4.87 9.37
CA TYR A 61 5.13 3.75 8.89
C TYR A 61 5.60 3.24 7.53
N ARG A 62 6.06 4.14 6.65
CA ARG A 62 6.72 3.77 5.39
C ARG A 62 7.97 2.92 5.60
N GLN A 63 8.77 3.22 6.63
CA GLN A 63 9.97 2.43 6.95
C GLN A 63 9.57 1.06 7.49
N ASP A 64 8.56 0.97 8.34
CA ASP A 64 8.03 -0.30 8.87
C ASP A 64 7.57 -1.21 7.73
N ILE A 65 6.82 -0.67 6.76
CA ILE A 65 6.38 -1.42 5.58
C ILE A 65 7.55 -1.89 4.72
N ARG A 66 8.63 -1.10 4.64
CA ARG A 66 9.85 -1.49 3.90
C ARG A 66 10.59 -2.61 4.61
N GLN A 67 10.59 -2.63 5.94
CA GLN A 67 11.24 -3.67 6.74
C GLN A 67 10.42 -4.96 6.77
N ALA A 68 9.09 -4.86 6.77
CA ALA A 68 8.16 -5.99 6.74
C ALA A 68 8.20 -6.82 5.44
N LYS A 69 9.08 -6.47 4.50
CA LYS A 69 9.23 -7.17 3.22
C LYS A 69 10.06 -8.44 3.38
N SER A 70 9.49 -9.54 2.93
CA SER A 70 10.27 -10.73 2.56
C SER A 70 11.05 -10.46 1.26
N SER A 71 12.20 -11.12 1.12
CA SER A 71 13.36 -10.88 0.24
C SER A 71 13.12 -10.82 -1.29
N GLY A 72 11.87 -10.73 -1.78
CA GLY A 72 11.51 -10.78 -3.21
C GLY A 72 10.94 -9.50 -3.84
N VAL A 73 10.80 -8.39 -3.10
CA VAL A 73 10.13 -7.17 -3.59
C VAL A 73 11.10 -6.03 -3.93
N THR A 74 11.53 -6.00 -5.19
CA THR A 74 12.50 -5.04 -5.74
C THR A 74 11.88 -3.66 -6.01
N GLY A 75 11.72 -2.87 -4.95
CA GLY A 75 11.42 -1.44 -5.04
C GLY A 75 10.01 -1.06 -4.62
N VAL A 76 9.83 -0.77 -3.31
CA VAL A 76 8.63 -0.05 -2.86
C VAL A 76 8.92 1.45 -2.84
N LYS A 77 8.30 2.15 -3.79
CA LYS A 77 8.27 3.61 -3.81
C LYS A 77 6.98 4.04 -3.13
N THR A 78 7.09 4.44 -1.87
CA THR A 78 5.96 4.99 -1.12
C THR A 78 6.03 6.51 -1.20
N LEU A 79 5.00 7.10 -1.81
CA LEU A 79 4.79 8.53 -1.82
C LEU A 79 3.92 8.88 -0.62
N VAL A 80 4.43 9.80 0.21
CA VAL A 80 3.67 10.40 1.31
C VAL A 80 3.25 11.77 0.80
N GLU A 81 1.95 11.96 0.62
CA GLU A 81 1.38 13.25 0.28
C GLU A 81 0.54 13.76 1.46
N SER A 82 0.89 14.94 1.95
CA SER A 82 0.05 15.71 2.86
C SER A 82 -0.61 16.82 2.07
N SER A 83 -1.86 16.63 1.64
CA SER A 83 -2.65 17.74 1.11
C SER A 83 -3.32 18.46 2.29
N PRO A 84 -3.20 19.79 2.42
CA PRO A 84 -4.03 20.56 3.35
C PRO A 84 -5.45 20.59 2.77
N THR A 85 -6.24 19.55 3.03
CA THR A 85 -7.62 19.49 2.54
C THR A 85 -8.50 20.40 3.40
N ARG A 86 -8.50 21.70 3.08
CA ARG A 86 -9.41 22.73 3.65
C ARG A 86 -9.25 22.93 5.17
N PRO A 87 -9.51 24.14 5.69
CA PRO A 87 -9.31 24.45 7.12
C PRO A 87 -10.20 23.66 8.10
N ASN A 88 -11.10 22.77 7.63
CA ASN A 88 -12.11 22.10 8.45
C ASN A 88 -12.29 20.60 8.16
N VAL A 89 -11.38 19.97 7.40
CA VAL A 89 -11.41 18.50 7.20
C VAL A 89 -10.17 17.94 7.87
N SER A 90 -10.37 17.02 8.81
CA SER A 90 -9.30 16.36 9.57
C SER A 90 -8.15 15.94 8.65
N ASN A 91 -6.92 16.35 8.97
CA ASN A 91 -5.71 16.10 8.17
C ASN A 91 -5.44 14.59 8.08
N HIS A 92 -5.96 13.93 7.05
CA HIS A 92 -5.66 12.54 6.78
C HIS A 92 -4.46 12.49 5.84
N ALA A 93 -3.31 11.98 6.32
CA ALA A 93 -2.19 11.70 5.44
C ALA A 93 -2.59 10.60 4.46
N ARG A 94 -2.31 10.77 3.17
CA ARG A 94 -2.59 9.77 2.13
C ARG A 94 -1.31 9.06 1.72
N PHE A 95 -1.39 7.75 1.54
CA PHE A 95 -0.25 6.88 1.28
C PHE A 95 -0.43 6.10 0.01
N ILE A 96 0.35 6.39 -1.02
CA ILE A 96 0.42 5.52 -2.19
C ILE A 96 1.67 4.66 -2.07
N ILE A 97 1.48 3.35 -1.97
CA ILE A 97 2.54 2.34 -1.97
C ILE A 97 2.59 1.72 -3.36
N ARG A 98 3.63 2.06 -4.12
CA ARG A 98 3.92 1.37 -5.37
C ARG A 98 4.81 0.17 -5.08
N ILE A 99 4.33 -1.04 -5.35
CA ILE A 99 5.05 -2.32 -5.21
C ILE A 99 5.62 -2.68 -6.59
N SER A 100 6.80 -2.16 -6.92
CA SER A 100 7.45 -2.55 -8.16
C SER A 100 7.97 -3.99 -8.02
N LYS A 101 7.42 -4.91 -8.82
CA LYS A 101 8.15 -6.11 -9.25
C LYS A 101 8.97 -5.69 -10.46
N ARG A 102 10.28 -5.90 -10.43
CA ARG A 102 11.05 -5.98 -11.69
C ARG A 102 10.90 -7.38 -12.23
#